data_AF-A0A0F9GG00-F1
#
_entry.id   AF-A0A0F9GG00-F1
#
_cell.length_a   1.000
_cell.length_b   1.000
_cell.length_c   1.000
_cell.angle_alpha   90.00
_cell.angle_beta   90.00
_cell.angle_gamma   90.00
#
_symmetry.space_group_name_H-M   'P 1'
#
loop_
_entity.id
_entity.type
_entity.pdbx_description
1 polymer ?
#
loop_
_entity_poly.entity_id
_entity_poly.type
_entity_poly.pdbx_seq_one_letter_code
_entity_poly.pdbx_strand_id
1 'polypeptide(L)'
;MSSQRDPEKILAKHLHNIEDLANARVLEIGVGDGHLTWCYADAAKHVIGIDPNANRLVMALRKCPLGFARLSFAKAKAEALPFQGKAFDVAIMSWTL
;
A
#
# COMPACT_ATOMS: atom_id res chain seq x y z
N MET A 1 -3.47 -7.71 19.10
CA MET A 1 -4.24 -8.68 18.31
C MET A 1 -3.87 -8.51 16.85
N SER A 2 -3.13 -9.46 16.26
CA SER A 2 -2.86 -9.50 14.83
C SER A 2 -4.14 -9.98 14.13
N SER A 3 -4.86 -9.07 13.50
CA SER A 3 -5.97 -9.41 12.62
C SER A 3 -5.34 -10.02 11.36
N GLN A 4 -5.24 -11.35 11.28
CA GLN A 4 -5.01 -11.99 9.99
C GLN A 4 -6.28 -11.80 9.16
N ARG A 5 -6.21 -10.87 8.19
CA ARG A 5 -7.35 -10.49 7.33
C ARG A 5 -7.36 -11.20 5.99
N ASP A 6 -6.30 -11.95 5.68
CA ASP A 6 -6.19 -12.72 4.43
C ASP A 6 -5.39 -14.02 4.69
N PRO A 7 -5.97 -15.02 5.40
CA PRO A 7 -5.27 -16.26 5.74
C PRO A 7 -4.88 -17.08 4.50
N GLU A 8 -5.64 -16.95 3.40
CA GLU A 8 -5.40 -17.66 2.14
C GLU A 8 -4.51 -16.91 1.15
N LYS A 9 -4.10 -15.68 1.50
CA LYS A 9 -3.28 -14.77 0.68
C LYS A 9 -3.89 -14.49 -0.70
N ILE A 10 -5.22 -14.46 -0.79
CA ILE A 10 -5.94 -14.30 -2.08
C ILE A 10 -5.62 -12.94 -2.70
N LEU A 11 -5.56 -11.89 -1.90
CA LEU A 11 -5.27 -10.53 -2.36
C LEU A 11 -3.84 -10.43 -2.89
N ALA A 12 -2.89 -10.99 -2.15
CA ALA A 12 -1.49 -11.04 -2.54
C ALA A 12 -1.28 -11.81 -3.86
N LYS A 13 -2.01 -12.91 -4.07
CA LYS A 13 -1.95 -13.69 -5.32
C LYS A 13 -2.50 -12.92 -6.51
N HIS A 14 -3.63 -12.23 -6.35
CA HIS A 14 -4.19 -11.42 -7.42
C HIS A 14 -3.28 -10.25 -7.80
N LEU A 15 -2.73 -9.54 -6.81
CA LEU A 15 -1.87 -8.38 -7.06
C LEU A 15 -0.57 -8.75 -7.78
N HIS A 16 0.03 -9.91 -7.49
CA HIS A 16 1.20 -10.40 -8.23
C HIS A 16 0.90 -10.74 -9.69
N ASN A 17 -0.34 -11.09 -10.01
CA ASN A 17 -0.75 -11.47 -11.36
C ASN A 17 -1.22 -10.27 -12.19
N ILE A 18 -1.17 -9.05 -11.64
CA ILE A 18 -1.42 -7.83 -12.42
C ILE A 18 -0.15 -7.56 -13.23
N GLU A 19 -0.16 -7.96 -14.50
CA GLU A 19 1.00 -7.90 -15.41
C GLU A 19 1.67 -6.52 -15.47
N ASP A 20 0.91 -5.44 -15.21
CA ASP A 20 1.38 -4.06 -15.36
C ASP A 20 1.90 -3.42 -14.06
N LEU A 21 1.96 -4.15 -12.94
CA LEU A 21 2.41 -3.55 -11.68
C LEU A 21 3.90 -3.16 -11.70
N ALA A 22 4.73 -3.93 -12.41
CA ALA A 22 6.18 -3.77 -12.48
C ALA A 22 6.63 -2.34 -12.82
N ASN A 23 5.88 -1.64 -13.67
CA ASN A 23 6.19 -0.29 -14.11
C ASN A 23 5.27 0.79 -13.50
N ALA A 24 4.26 0.39 -12.73
CA ALA A 24 3.24 1.29 -12.20
C ALA A 24 3.72 2.09 -10.98
N ARG A 25 3.33 3.36 -10.96
CA ARG A 25 3.27 4.19 -9.74
C ARG A 25 1.95 3.90 -9.04
N VAL A 26 2.03 3.30 -7.86
CA VAL A 26 0.88 2.81 -7.12
C VAL A 26 0.54 3.76 -5.97
N LEU A 27 -0.74 4.08 -5.84
CA LEU A 27 -1.32 4.66 -4.63
C LEU A 27 -2.05 3.58 -3.85
N GLU A 28 -1.62 3.31 -2.62
CA GLU A 28 -2.38 2.45 -1.70
C GLU A 28 -3.23 3.30 -0.77
N ILE A 29 -4.54 3.10 -0.80
CA ILE A 29 -5.50 3.83 0.04
C ILE A 29 -5.86 2.94 1.24
N GLY A 30 -5.47 3.37 2.45
CA GLY A 30 -5.75 2.64 3.69
C GLY A 30 -4.70 1.58 4.01
N VAL A 31 -3.42 1.97 4.00
CA VAL A 31 -2.26 1.09 4.30
C VAL A 31 -2.40 0.33 5.63
N GLY A 32 -2.98 0.99 6.63
CA GLY A 32 -2.97 0.47 7.99
C GLY A 32 -1.56 0.20 8.50
N ASP A 33 -1.30 -1.02 8.94
CA ASP A 33 0.01 -1.47 9.42
C ASP A 33 0.85 -2.19 8.34
N GLY A 34 0.48 -2.02 7.07
CA GLY A 34 1.26 -2.43 5.89
C GLY A 34 1.04 -3.86 5.42
N HIS A 35 0.10 -4.62 6.01
CA HIS A 35 -0.11 -6.04 5.70
C HIS A 35 -0.23 -6.33 4.19
N LEU A 36 -1.00 -5.52 3.46
CA LEU A 36 -1.15 -5.66 2.02
C LEU A 36 0.08 -5.14 1.28
N THR A 37 0.58 -3.97 1.68
CA THR A 37 1.76 -3.32 1.09
C THR A 37 2.94 -4.28 0.95
N TRP A 38 3.23 -5.08 1.99
CA TRP A 38 4.36 -6.04 1.96
C TRP A 38 4.19 -7.17 0.94
N CYS A 39 2.96 -7.44 0.52
CA CYS A 39 2.68 -8.51 -0.42
C CYS A 39 2.93 -8.13 -1.87
N TYR A 40 2.98 -6.85 -2.23
CA TYR A 40 3.11 -6.46 -3.65
C TYR A 40 4.10 -5.31 -3.89
N ALA A 41 4.54 -4.58 -2.86
CA ALA A 41 5.33 -3.37 -3.06
C ALA A 41 6.64 -3.58 -3.82
N ASP A 42 7.22 -4.78 -3.78
CA ASP A 42 8.43 -5.12 -4.53
C ASP A 42 8.15 -5.31 -6.03
N ALA A 43 6.93 -5.70 -6.37
CA ALA A 43 6.47 -5.84 -7.74
C ALA A 43 6.07 -4.50 -8.39
N ALA A 44 6.17 -3.37 -7.66
CA ALA A 44 5.78 -2.06 -8.17
C ALA A 44 6.99 -1.15 -8.44
N LYS A 45 6.86 -0.24 -9.41
CA LYS A 45 7.91 0.77 -9.65
C LYS A 45 8.05 1.73 -8.48
N HIS A 46 6.93 2.19 -7.92
CA HIS A 46 6.90 3.04 -6.75
C HIS A 46 5.56 2.89 -6.04
N VAL A 47 5.56 2.88 -4.70
CA VAL A 47 4.34 2.82 -3.91
C VAL A 47 4.30 4.01 -2.95
N ILE A 48 3.22 4.77 -3.01
CA ILE A 48 2.86 5.71 -1.94
C ILE A 48 1.62 5.17 -1.26
N GLY A 49 1.75 4.87 0.03
CA GLY A 49 0.66 4.43 0.85
C GLY A 49 0.11 5.55 1.73
N ILE A 50 -1.21 5.68 1.82
CA ILE A 50 -1.86 6.65 2.68
C ILE A 50 -2.73 6.01 3.76
N ASP A 51 -2.77 6.65 4.92
CA ASP A 51 -3.72 6.34 6.00
C ASP A 51 -3.94 7.61 6.85
N PRO A 52 -5.18 7.95 7.25
CA PRO A 52 -5.42 9.11 8.11
C PRO A 52 -4.86 8.92 9.54
N ASN A 53 -4.65 7.67 9.97
CA ASN A 53 -4.17 7.30 11.30
C ASN A 53 -2.64 7.22 11.34
N ALA A 54 -2.01 8.26 11.88
CA ALA A 54 -0.55 8.34 12.00
C ALA A 54 0.06 7.19 12.82
N ASN A 55 -0.64 6.67 13.84
CA ASN A 55 -0.12 5.56 14.64
C ASN A 55 0.01 4.28 13.80
N ARG A 56 -0.91 4.06 12.85
CA ARG A 56 -0.84 2.93 11.93
C ARG A 56 0.34 3.07 10.96
N LEU A 57 0.58 4.27 10.42
CA LEU A 57 1.76 4.53 9.59
C LEU A 57 3.08 4.28 10.32
N VAL A 58 3.17 4.69 11.60
CA VAL A 58 4.35 4.37 12.43
C VAL A 58 4.51 2.86 12.62
N MET A 59 3.41 2.13 12.82
CA MET A 59 3.45 0.67 12.88
C MET A 59 3.88 0.04 11.56
N ALA A 60 3.38 0.54 10.42
CA ALA A 60 3.79 0.09 9.10
C ALA A 60 5.29 0.30 8.88
N LEU A 61 5.81 1.49 9.19
CA LEU A 61 7.25 1.78 9.10
C LEU A 61 8.09 0.84 9.97
N ARG A 62 7.65 0.55 11.21
CA ARG A 62 8.36 -0.38 12.11
C ARG A 62 8.34 -1.83 11.62
N LYS A 63 7.30 -2.21 10.90
CA LYS A 63 7.14 -3.56 10.33
C LYS A 63 7.73 -3.68 8.93
N CYS A 64 8.11 -2.57 8.31
CA CYS A 64 8.63 -2.51 6.96
C CYS A 64 9.87 -3.41 6.83
N PRO A 65 9.81 -4.47 6.01
CA PRO A 65 10.97 -5.28 5.72
C PRO A 65 12.11 -4.44 5.14
N LEU A 66 13.34 -4.74 5.53
CA LEU A 66 14.53 -4.11 4.94
C LEU A 66 14.55 -4.40 3.44
N GLY A 67 14.67 -3.36 2.60
CA GLY A 67 14.78 -3.51 1.14
C GLY A 67 13.75 -2.71 0.33
N PHE A 68 12.67 -2.18 0.93
CA PHE A 68 11.69 -1.37 0.22
C PHE A 68 12.14 0.07 -0.01
N ALA A 69 13.15 0.27 -0.88
CA ALA A 69 13.67 1.59 -1.21
C ALA A 69 12.68 2.49 -1.98
N ARG A 70 11.59 1.91 -2.51
CA ARG A 70 10.62 2.58 -3.39
C ARG A 70 9.23 2.70 -2.78
N LEU A 71 9.12 2.54 -1.46
CA LEU A 71 7.89 2.67 -0.70
C LEU A 71 7.96 3.92 0.18
N SER A 72 6.86 4.67 0.22
CA SER A 72 6.71 5.83 1.11
C SER A 72 5.30 5.87 1.69
N PHE A 73 5.18 6.46 2.88
CA PHE A 73 3.91 6.62 3.56
C PHE A 73 3.58 8.09 3.80
N ALA A 74 2.31 8.46 3.61
CA ALA A 74 1.83 9.81 3.85
C ALA A 74 0.52 9.79 4.66
N LYS A 75 0.40 10.69 5.63
CA LYS A 75 -0.85 10.89 6.36
C LYS A 75 -1.81 11.68 5.48
N ALA A 76 -2.83 11.02 4.95
CA ALA A 76 -3.86 11.64 4.13
C ALA A 76 -5.20 10.92 4.25
N LYS A 77 -6.27 11.63 3.89
CA LYS A 77 -7.62 11.08 3.69
C LYS A 77 -7.82 10.82 2.20
N ALA A 78 -8.57 9.79 1.84
CA ALA A 78 -8.82 9.44 0.44
C ALA A 78 -9.63 10.53 -0.29
N GLU A 79 -10.46 11.26 0.45
CA GLU A 79 -11.31 12.35 -0.04
C GLU A 79 -10.54 13.65 -0.28
N ALA A 80 -9.30 13.73 0.24
CA ALA A 80 -8.46 14.93 0.19
C ALA A 80 -6.99 14.55 -0.07
N LEU A 81 -6.74 14.00 -1.26
CA LEU A 81 -5.41 13.53 -1.66
C LEU A 81 -4.45 14.72 -1.89
N PRO A 82 -3.25 14.71 -1.27
CA PRO A 82 -2.24 15.75 -1.44
C PRO A 82 -1.38 15.51 -2.70
N PHE A 83 -1.98 15.02 -3.78
CA PHE A 83 -1.28 14.63 -4.99
C PHE A 83 -1.85 15.35 -6.20
N GLN A 84 -0.99 15.61 -7.18
CA GLN A 84 -1.43 16.13 -8.47
C GLN A 84 -2.24 15.07 -9.23
N GLY A 85 -3.13 15.52 -10.12
CA GLY A 85 -3.84 14.62 -11.02
C GLY A 85 -2.85 13.82 -11.89
N LYS A 86 -3.20 12.56 -12.20
CA LYS A 86 -2.36 11.63 -13.01
C LYS A 86 -0.99 11.29 -12.39
N ALA A 87 -0.83 11.47 -11.07
CA ALA A 87 0.39 11.10 -10.35
C ALA A 87 0.59 9.59 -10.21
N PHE A 88 -0.46 8.79 -10.36
CA PHE A 88 -0.44 7.33 -10.19
C PHE A 88 -1.07 6.65 -11.39
N ASP A 89 -0.58 5.44 -11.67
CA ASP A 89 -1.04 4.59 -12.76
C ASP A 89 -2.06 3.57 -12.24
N VAL A 90 -1.92 3.17 -10.96
CA VAL A 90 -2.80 2.20 -10.29
C VAL A 90 -3.14 2.70 -8.88
N ALA A 91 -4.40 2.51 -8.47
CA ALA A 91 -4.82 2.66 -7.08
C ALA A 91 -5.26 1.30 -6.51
N ILE A 92 -4.73 0.93 -5.35
CA ILE A 92 -5.07 -0.30 -4.64
C ILE A 92 -5.79 0.05 -3.35
N MET A 93 -6.90 -0.63 -3.09
CA MET A 93 -7.63 -0.60 -1.84
C MET A 93 -8.09 -2.02 -1.49
N SER A 94 -8.14 -2.35 -0.20
CA SER A 94 -8.66 -3.64 0.26
C SER A 94 -9.79 -3.43 1.26
N TRP A 95 -9.44 -3.19 2.52
CA TRP A 95 -10.36 -3.01 3.64
C TRP A 95 -10.30 -1.59 4.15
N THR A 96 -10.67 -0.67 3.27
CA THR A 96 -10.68 0.76 3.56
C THR A 96 -12.13 1.21 3.69
N LEU A 97 -12.42 1.95 4.77
CA LEU A 97 -13.75 2.46 5.10
C LEU A 97 -13.78 3.98 4.90
#